data_AF-A0A8D8VGL1-F1
#
_entry.id   AF-A0A8D8VGL1-F1
#
_cell.length_a   1.000
_cell.length_b   1.000
_cell.length_c   1.000
_cell.angle_alpha   90.00
_cell.angle_beta   90.00
_cell.angle_gamma   90.00
#
_symmetry.space_group_name_H-M   'P 1'
#
loop_
_entity.id
_entity.type
_entity.pdbx_description
1 polymer ?
#
loop_
_entity_poly.entity_id
_entity_poly.type
_entity_poly.pdbx_seq_one_letter_code
_entity_poly.pdbx_strand_id
1 'polypeptide(L)'
;MSSECPMTKMKVVLPAPFGYALYHMAHVPKQGATTFAPLTEIIEGLPGDKRIEWDRLWMMSDRRSGPIHPLIYSHPITKKKVLCVHLGMTSGFIYDYKTPKEREATPDEVERILTDIHHEFVKDNKKIQYVHNWEPGEFIISDNLAVAHEATEETQLPRSQVGLRVLHRVTIGGIVPPRK
;
A
#
# COMPACT_ATOMS: atom_id res chain seq x y z
N MET A 1 -17.38 22.40 5.17
CA MET A 1 -16.33 22.59 4.15
C MET A 1 -15.37 21.44 4.29
N SER A 2 -15.57 20.39 3.48
CA SER A 2 -14.78 19.16 3.52
C SER A 2 -13.41 19.41 2.91
N SER A 3 -12.36 19.26 3.71
CA SER A 3 -10.98 19.19 3.25
C SER A 3 -10.78 17.85 2.55
N GLU A 4 -11.03 17.80 1.25
CA GLU A 4 -10.57 16.69 0.41
C GLU A 4 -9.04 16.63 0.47
N CYS A 5 -8.53 15.47 0.88
CA CYS A 5 -7.11 15.15 0.83
C CYS A 5 -6.70 15.01 -0.65
N PRO A 6 -5.80 15.85 -1.19
CA PRO A 6 -5.44 15.80 -2.60
C PRO A 6 -4.44 14.66 -2.84
N MET A 7 -4.93 13.42 -2.89
CA MET A 7 -4.15 12.26 -3.35
C MET A 7 -4.69 11.73 -4.68
N THR A 8 -4.62 12.56 -5.72
CA THR A 8 -4.76 12.09 -7.11
C THR A 8 -3.38 11.72 -7.66
N LYS A 9 -3.00 10.45 -7.49
CA LYS A 9 -2.16 9.76 -8.47
C LYS A 9 -2.78 8.38 -8.70
N MET A 10 -3.47 8.23 -9.83
CA MET A 10 -3.94 6.95 -10.37
C MET A 10 -2.78 5.94 -10.40
N LYS A 11 -2.58 5.15 -9.34
CA LYS A 11 -2.01 3.82 -9.48
C LYS A 11 -3.18 2.99 -10.01
N VAL A 12 -3.23 2.76 -11.32
CA VAL A 12 -4.22 1.83 -11.88
C VAL A 12 -4.10 0.53 -11.10
N VAL A 13 -5.17 0.11 -10.43
CA VAL A 13 -5.18 -1.22 -9.84
C VAL A 13 -5.33 -2.18 -11.01
N LEU A 14 -4.23 -2.85 -11.32
CA LEU A 14 -4.12 -3.76 -12.45
C LEU A 14 -4.55 -5.17 -12.04
N PRO A 15 -5.04 -6.00 -12.97
CA PRO A 15 -5.23 -7.44 -12.72
C PRO A 15 -3.95 -8.12 -12.21
N ALA A 16 -2.78 -7.71 -12.71
CA ALA A 16 -1.47 -8.09 -12.17
C ALA A 16 -0.70 -6.81 -11.77
N PRO A 17 -0.53 -6.54 -10.47
CA PRO A 17 0.23 -5.38 -9.98
C PRO A 17 1.69 -5.42 -10.41
N PHE A 18 2.31 -4.26 -10.58
CA PHE A 18 3.75 -4.16 -10.88
C PHE A 18 4.59 -4.97 -9.90
N GLY A 19 5.54 -5.75 -10.43
CA GLY A 19 6.41 -6.60 -9.63
C GLY A 19 7.45 -5.81 -8.84
N TYR A 20 8.04 -4.80 -9.49
CA TYR A 20 9.10 -3.97 -8.92
C TYR A 20 8.88 -2.50 -9.24
N ALA A 21 9.34 -1.65 -8.34
CA ALA A 21 9.47 -0.21 -8.59
C ALA A 21 10.92 0.21 -8.36
N LEU A 22 11.45 0.97 -9.32
CA LEU A 22 12.79 1.50 -9.29
C LEU A 22 12.69 3.01 -9.16
N TYR A 23 13.51 3.59 -8.30
CA TYR A 23 13.48 5.00 -7.94
C TYR A 23 14.89 5.57 -8.05
N HIS A 24 15.03 6.69 -8.74
CA HIS A 24 16.28 7.45 -8.84
C HIS A 24 16.02 8.89 -8.43
N MET A 25 16.75 9.39 -7.42
CA MET A 25 16.60 10.76 -6.94
C MET A 25 17.43 11.73 -7.78
N ALA A 26 16.80 12.33 -8.78
CA ALA A 26 17.42 13.31 -9.66
C ALA A 26 17.62 14.67 -8.96
N HIS A 27 16.77 15.01 -7.98
CA HIS A 27 16.96 16.20 -7.16
C HIS A 27 16.38 16.00 -5.76
N VAL A 28 17.28 16.02 -4.76
CA VAL A 28 16.98 15.81 -3.35
C VAL A 28 16.41 17.09 -2.73
N PRO A 29 15.27 17.02 -2.03
CA PRO A 29 14.72 18.17 -1.30
C PRO A 29 15.48 18.41 0.00
N LYS A 30 15.29 19.57 0.62
CA LYS A 30 15.84 19.86 1.96
C LYS A 30 15.26 18.97 3.05
N GLN A 31 13.98 18.59 2.89
CA GLN A 31 13.22 17.74 3.79
C GLN A 31 12.26 16.89 2.95
N GLY A 32 11.92 15.70 3.43
CA GLY A 32 10.99 14.81 2.74
C GLY A 32 11.64 13.51 2.27
N ALA A 33 11.42 12.47 3.06
CA ALA A 33 11.97 11.15 2.87
C ALA A 33 11.01 10.25 2.07
N THR A 34 11.34 8.97 1.96
CA THR A 34 10.41 7.95 1.53
C THR A 34 10.35 6.86 2.57
N THR A 35 9.14 6.60 3.07
CA THR A 35 8.88 5.54 4.04
C THR A 35 8.54 4.28 3.27
N PHE A 36 9.12 3.16 3.70
CA PHE A 36 8.84 1.82 3.21
C PHE A 36 8.34 0.96 4.36
N ALA A 37 7.31 0.16 4.12
CA ALA A 37 6.73 -0.73 5.12
C ALA A 37 6.67 -2.17 4.58
N PRO A 38 7.21 -3.14 5.31
CA PRO A 38 7.32 -4.50 4.85
C PRO A 38 6.01 -5.26 5.10
N LEU A 39 5.31 -5.64 4.03
CA LEU A 39 3.92 -6.12 4.07
C LEU A 39 3.79 -7.55 4.57
N THR A 40 4.88 -8.33 4.57
CA THR A 40 4.86 -9.69 5.14
C THR A 40 4.85 -9.62 6.66
N GLU A 41 5.71 -8.79 7.24
CA GLU A 41 5.92 -8.62 8.66
C GLU A 41 4.70 -8.02 9.33
N ILE A 42 3.94 -7.17 8.61
CA ILE A 42 2.61 -6.73 9.04
C ILE A 42 1.69 -7.95 9.23
N ILE A 43 1.62 -8.86 8.26
CA ILE A 43 0.77 -10.06 8.33
C ILE A 43 1.23 -11.03 9.41
N GLU A 44 2.53 -11.23 9.55
CA GLU A 44 3.12 -12.11 10.58
C GLU A 44 2.92 -11.55 12.00
N GLY A 45 2.83 -10.22 12.14
CA GLY A 45 2.60 -9.53 13.41
C GLY A 45 1.14 -9.29 13.77
N LEU A 46 0.17 -9.81 13.00
CA LEU A 46 -1.26 -9.65 13.31
C LEU A 46 -1.69 -10.53 14.49
N PRO A 47 -2.58 -10.03 15.38
CA PRO A 47 -3.34 -10.87 16.29
C PRO A 47 -4.11 -11.98 15.56
N GLY A 48 -4.28 -13.14 16.19
CA GLY A 48 -4.85 -14.32 15.54
C GLY A 48 -6.28 -14.13 15.02
N ASP A 49 -7.13 -13.44 15.77
CA ASP A 49 -8.50 -13.08 15.39
C ASP A 49 -8.53 -12.11 14.19
N LYS A 50 -7.71 -11.05 14.23
CA LYS A 50 -7.55 -10.10 13.11
C LYS A 50 -7.02 -10.79 11.87
N ARG A 51 -6.05 -11.70 12.02
CA ARG A 51 -5.52 -12.50 10.92
C ARG A 51 -6.59 -13.39 10.29
N ILE A 52 -7.41 -14.07 11.10
CA ILE A 52 -8.51 -14.91 10.62
C ILE A 52 -9.55 -14.07 9.87
N GLU A 53 -9.88 -12.89 10.39
CA GLU A 53 -10.79 -11.96 9.71
C GLU A 53 -10.21 -11.52 8.36
N TRP A 54 -8.98 -11.01 8.34
CA TRP A 54 -8.37 -10.45 7.15
C TRP A 54 -8.10 -11.48 6.07
N ASP A 55 -7.89 -12.75 6.43
CA ASP A 55 -7.78 -13.83 5.47
C ASP A 55 -9.09 -14.04 4.69
N ARG A 56 -10.23 -13.62 5.22
CA ARG A 56 -11.54 -13.67 4.53
C ARG A 56 -11.79 -12.47 3.63
N LEU A 57 -11.06 -11.38 3.81
CA LEU A 57 -11.28 -10.12 3.11
C LEU A 57 -10.69 -10.10 1.70
N TRP A 58 -11.40 -9.41 0.81
CA TRP A 58 -10.96 -9.03 -0.53
C TRP A 58 -11.11 -7.53 -0.69
N MET A 59 -10.07 -6.87 -1.18
CA MET A 59 -10.01 -5.44 -1.43
C MET A 59 -10.59 -5.11 -2.81
N MET A 60 -11.52 -4.15 -2.81
CA MET A 60 -12.07 -3.56 -4.03
C MET A 60 -11.40 -2.22 -4.29
N SER A 61 -10.86 -2.05 -5.48
CA SER A 61 -10.15 -0.84 -5.86
C SER A 61 -11.08 0.25 -6.41
N ASP A 62 -12.05 -0.14 -7.24
CA ASP A 62 -13.14 0.71 -7.70
C ASP A 62 -14.42 -0.13 -7.74
N ARG A 63 -15.51 0.37 -7.15
CA ARG A 63 -16.80 -0.34 -7.08
C ARG A 63 -17.43 -0.59 -8.45
N ARG A 64 -17.01 0.14 -9.50
CA ARG A 64 -17.63 0.06 -10.83
C ARG A 64 -16.95 -0.92 -11.78
N SER A 65 -15.62 -1.05 -11.74
CA SER A 65 -14.88 -1.87 -12.71
C SER A 65 -13.46 -2.27 -12.28
N GLY A 66 -13.05 -1.94 -11.05
CA GLY A 66 -11.71 -2.24 -10.56
C GLY A 66 -11.52 -3.73 -10.28
N PRO A 67 -10.31 -4.28 -10.40
CA PRO A 67 -10.05 -5.65 -9.98
C PRO A 67 -10.27 -5.81 -8.47
N ILE A 68 -10.75 -6.99 -8.11
CA ILE A 68 -10.95 -7.46 -6.74
C ILE A 68 -9.78 -8.39 -6.41
N HIS A 69 -9.00 -8.03 -5.40
CA HIS A 69 -7.82 -8.79 -4.96
C HIS A 69 -8.02 -9.29 -3.53
N PRO A 70 -7.50 -10.48 -3.16
CA PRO A 70 -7.56 -10.90 -1.77
C PRO A 70 -6.71 -9.96 -0.92
N LEU A 71 -7.20 -9.55 0.25
CA LEU A 71 -6.47 -8.65 1.15
C LEU A 71 -5.15 -9.26 1.61
N ILE A 72 -5.13 -10.58 1.79
CA ILE A 72 -3.90 -11.36 2.03
C ILE A 72 -3.72 -12.33 0.87
N TYR A 73 -2.54 -12.31 0.25
CA TYR A 73 -2.22 -13.19 -0.87
C TYR A 73 -0.83 -13.81 -0.72
N SER A 74 -0.55 -14.84 -1.51
CA SER A 74 0.75 -15.51 -1.52
C SER A 74 1.67 -14.84 -2.56
N HIS A 75 2.79 -14.28 -2.11
CA HIS A 75 3.76 -13.66 -3.01
C HIS A 75 4.24 -14.70 -4.05
N PRO A 76 4.24 -14.39 -5.37
CA PRO A 76 4.38 -15.41 -6.42
C PRO A 76 5.74 -16.12 -6.41
N ILE A 77 6.79 -15.48 -5.91
CA ILE A 77 8.15 -16.05 -5.85
C ILE A 77 8.41 -16.65 -4.47
N THR A 78 8.51 -15.81 -3.43
CA THR A 78 8.82 -16.20 -2.05
C THR A 78 7.75 -17.04 -1.33
N LYS A 79 6.51 -17.08 -1.85
CA LYS A 79 5.34 -17.76 -1.25
C LYS A 79 4.90 -17.24 0.12
N LYS A 80 5.56 -16.21 0.65
CA LYS A 80 5.15 -15.57 1.91
C LYS A 80 3.79 -14.91 1.76
N LYS A 81 3.04 -14.82 2.87
CA LYS A 81 1.77 -14.10 2.92
C LYS A 81 2.05 -12.60 3.00
N VAL A 82 1.40 -11.83 2.14
CA VAL A 82 1.61 -10.39 1.98
C VAL A 82 0.27 -9.67 1.92
N LEU A 83 0.23 -8.47 2.50
CA LEU A 83 -0.94 -7.59 2.45
C LEU A 83 -1.09 -6.98 1.04
N CYS A 84 -2.29 -7.01 0.48
CA CYS A 84 -2.65 -6.34 -0.78
C CYS A 84 -3.60 -5.18 -0.47
N VAL A 85 -3.06 -3.99 -0.29
CA VAL A 85 -3.87 -2.79 -0.01
C VAL A 85 -3.31 -1.56 -0.74
N HIS A 86 -4.23 -0.67 -1.10
CA HIS A 86 -3.92 0.67 -1.61
C HIS A 86 -4.74 1.69 -0.84
N LEU A 87 -4.15 2.31 0.19
CA LEU A 87 -4.88 3.16 1.16
C LEU A 87 -5.55 4.41 0.55
N GLY A 88 -5.12 4.86 -0.63
CA GLY A 88 -5.76 5.97 -1.36
C GLY A 88 -6.74 5.55 -2.47
N MET A 89 -6.92 4.25 -2.70
CA MET A 89 -7.68 3.72 -3.85
C MET A 89 -8.48 2.46 -3.50
N THR A 90 -8.79 2.28 -2.22
CA THR A 90 -9.66 1.19 -1.77
C THR A 90 -11.07 1.74 -1.63
N SER A 91 -12.00 1.17 -2.38
CA SER A 91 -13.40 1.61 -2.42
C SER A 91 -14.31 0.79 -1.50
N GLY A 92 -13.84 -0.36 -1.02
CA GLY A 92 -14.51 -1.19 -0.02
C GLY A 92 -13.87 -2.58 0.09
N PHE A 93 -14.53 -3.46 0.84
CA PHE A 93 -14.09 -4.84 1.04
C PHE A 93 -15.25 -5.82 0.85
N ILE A 94 -14.91 -7.05 0.46
CA ILE A 94 -15.83 -8.18 0.38
C ILE A 94 -15.32 -9.28 1.31
N TYR A 95 -16.21 -9.80 2.17
CA TYR A 95 -15.95 -11.02 2.93
C TYR A 95 -16.26 -12.25 2.07
N ASP A 96 -15.39 -13.26 2.12
CA ASP A 96 -15.62 -14.58 1.54
C ASP A 96 -16.02 -14.55 0.05
N TYR A 97 -15.38 -13.67 -0.73
CA TYR A 97 -15.64 -13.49 -2.18
C TYR A 97 -15.62 -14.82 -2.95
N LYS A 98 -16.58 -14.96 -3.87
CA LYS A 98 -16.92 -16.15 -4.67
C LYS A 98 -17.31 -17.39 -3.86
N THR A 99 -17.93 -17.19 -2.69
CA THR A 99 -18.49 -18.28 -1.87
C THR A 99 -19.95 -18.01 -1.50
N PRO A 100 -20.71 -19.01 -1.01
CA PRO A 100 -22.08 -18.79 -0.52
C PRO A 100 -22.20 -17.83 0.68
N LYS A 101 -21.09 -17.47 1.32
CA LYS A 101 -21.05 -16.53 2.46
C LYS A 101 -20.63 -15.12 2.03
N GLU A 102 -20.49 -14.88 0.72
CA GLU A 102 -20.08 -13.59 0.18
C GLU A 102 -20.98 -12.46 0.68
N ARG A 103 -20.36 -11.40 1.19
CA ARG A 103 -21.04 -10.13 1.48
C ARG A 103 -20.07 -8.97 1.37
N GLU A 104 -20.57 -7.82 0.93
CA GLU A 104 -19.83 -6.57 1.07
C GLU A 104 -19.73 -6.16 2.55
N ALA A 105 -18.61 -5.53 2.89
CA ALA A 105 -18.44 -4.86 4.17
C ALA A 105 -19.36 -3.63 4.24
N THR A 106 -19.98 -3.39 5.39
CA THR A 106 -20.75 -2.16 5.64
C THR A 106 -19.82 -0.94 5.68
N PRO A 107 -20.33 0.29 5.55
CA PRO A 107 -19.50 1.49 5.69
C PRO A 107 -18.69 1.53 6.99
N ASP A 108 -19.31 1.20 8.12
CA ASP A 108 -18.65 1.15 9.42
C ASP A 108 -17.56 0.07 9.47
N GLU A 109 -17.79 -1.09 8.85
CA GLU A 109 -16.76 -2.12 8.73
C GLU A 109 -15.61 -1.67 7.83
N VAL A 110 -15.87 -0.98 6.72
CA VAL A 110 -14.83 -0.44 5.85
C VAL A 110 -13.96 0.56 6.62
N GLU A 111 -14.57 1.49 7.35
CA GLU A 111 -13.83 2.46 8.18
C GLU A 111 -13.00 1.78 9.26
N ARG A 112 -13.59 0.81 9.96
CA ARG A 112 -12.87 0.00 10.96
C ARG A 112 -11.70 -0.74 10.35
N ILE A 113 -11.89 -1.44 9.22
CA ILE A 113 -10.82 -2.20 8.54
C ILE A 113 -9.71 -1.27 8.09
N LEU A 114 -10.01 -0.09 7.52
CA LEU A 114 -8.99 0.88 7.13
C LEU A 114 -8.23 1.44 8.34
N THR A 115 -8.94 1.71 9.43
CA THR A 115 -8.35 2.14 10.70
C THR A 115 -7.44 1.07 11.29
N ASP A 116 -7.88 -0.19 11.27
CA ASP A 116 -7.08 -1.34 11.71
C ASP A 116 -5.84 -1.49 10.85
N ILE A 117 -5.97 -1.42 9.51
CA ILE A 117 -4.82 -1.48 8.60
C ILE A 117 -3.83 -0.37 8.93
N HIS A 118 -4.30 0.88 9.02
CA HIS A 118 -3.45 2.01 9.38
C HIS A 118 -2.75 1.81 10.73
N HIS A 119 -3.49 1.32 11.74
CA HIS A 119 -2.93 0.99 13.05
C HIS A 119 -1.76 -0.01 12.93
N GLU A 120 -1.93 -1.09 12.16
CA GLU A 120 -0.85 -2.07 11.98
C GLU A 120 0.40 -1.48 11.28
N PHE A 121 0.24 -0.47 10.43
CA PHE A 121 1.38 0.24 9.83
C PHE A 121 2.12 1.11 10.86
N VAL A 122 1.41 1.76 11.79
CA VAL A 122 1.99 2.80 12.67
C VAL A 122 2.20 2.38 14.12
N LYS A 123 1.70 1.21 14.53
CA LYS A 123 1.89 0.66 15.88
C LYS A 123 3.36 0.56 16.24
N ASP A 124 3.63 0.48 17.54
CA ASP A 124 4.99 0.43 18.10
C ASP A 124 5.87 1.58 17.61
N ASN A 125 5.28 2.77 17.43
CA ASN A 125 5.95 3.96 16.91
C ASN A 125 6.62 3.71 15.55
N LYS A 126 5.90 3.08 14.62
CA LYS A 126 6.35 2.80 13.24
C LYS A 126 7.63 1.94 13.17
N LYS A 127 7.93 1.13 14.20
CA LYS A 127 9.20 0.38 14.34
C LYS A 127 9.58 -0.47 13.12
N ILE A 128 8.61 -1.02 12.40
CA ILE A 128 8.85 -1.90 11.23
C ILE A 128 9.12 -1.11 9.95
N GLN A 129 8.93 0.21 9.94
CA GLN A 129 9.09 1.03 8.76
C GLN A 129 10.56 1.41 8.56
N TYR A 130 11.01 1.37 7.31
CA TYR A 130 12.28 1.90 6.88
C TYR A 130 12.08 3.29 6.28
N VAL A 131 12.70 4.31 6.87
CA VAL A 131 12.67 5.68 6.35
C VAL A 131 13.97 5.97 5.62
N HIS A 132 13.87 6.19 4.32
CA HIS A 132 15.01 6.50 3.46
C HIS A 132 15.12 8.01 3.25
N ASN A 133 16.15 8.60 3.85
CA ASN A 133 16.56 9.97 3.58
C ASN A 133 17.47 9.95 2.36
N TRP A 134 17.01 10.56 1.27
CA TRP A 134 17.69 10.51 -0.01
C TRP A 134 18.96 11.35 -0.03
N GLU A 135 19.97 10.85 -0.73
CA GLU A 135 21.18 11.55 -1.14
C GLU A 135 21.28 11.64 -2.68
N PRO A 136 22.04 12.61 -3.22
CA PRO A 136 22.17 12.78 -4.66
C PRO A 136 22.75 11.53 -5.34
N GLY A 137 22.06 11.05 -6.38
CA GLY A 137 22.49 9.88 -7.15
C GLY A 137 22.08 8.53 -6.56
N GLU A 138 21.39 8.51 -5.42
CA GLU A 138 20.88 7.27 -4.84
C GLU A 138 19.77 6.64 -5.69
N PHE A 139 19.73 5.31 -5.58
CA PHE A 139 18.85 4.46 -6.34
C PHE A 139 18.32 3.34 -5.47
N ILE A 140 16.99 3.16 -5.48
CA ILE A 140 16.30 2.08 -4.76
C ILE A 140 15.53 1.22 -5.75
N ILE A 141 15.58 -0.09 -5.54
CA ILE A 141 14.62 -1.04 -6.09
C ILE A 141 13.77 -1.56 -4.93
N SER A 142 12.45 -1.50 -5.06
CA SER A 142 11.53 -2.17 -4.14
C SER A 142 10.77 -3.28 -4.84
N ASP A 143 10.54 -4.37 -4.09
CA ASP A 143 9.54 -5.37 -4.41
C ASP A 143 8.15 -4.75 -4.19
N ASN A 144 7.49 -4.37 -5.28
CA ASN A 144 6.21 -3.68 -5.21
C ASN A 144 5.04 -4.63 -4.87
N LEU A 145 5.31 -5.93 -4.76
CA LEU A 145 4.36 -6.95 -4.31
C LEU A 145 4.40 -7.15 -2.79
N ALA A 146 5.54 -6.87 -2.15
CA ALA A 146 5.77 -7.12 -0.73
C ALA A 146 6.12 -5.87 0.10
N VAL A 147 6.33 -4.70 -0.52
CA VAL A 147 6.71 -3.45 0.15
C VAL A 147 5.78 -2.31 -0.21
N ALA A 148 5.09 -1.77 0.79
CA ALA A 148 4.37 -0.51 0.65
C ALA A 148 5.33 0.67 0.78
N HIS A 149 4.97 1.80 0.17
CA HIS A 149 5.77 3.01 0.24
C HIS A 149 4.89 4.26 0.18
N GLU A 150 5.34 5.28 0.89
CA GLU A 150 4.75 6.62 0.88
C GLU A 150 5.84 7.69 0.93
N ALA A 151 5.54 8.85 0.37
CA ALA A 151 6.34 10.04 0.61
C ALA A 151 5.98 10.57 2.00
N THR A 152 6.96 10.98 2.80
CA THR A 152 6.68 11.50 4.15
C THR A 152 5.88 12.81 4.09
N GLU A 153 5.17 13.15 5.15
CA GLU A 153 4.25 14.30 5.20
C GLU A 153 4.93 15.62 4.82
N GLU A 154 6.21 15.79 5.15
CA GLU A 154 6.97 17.00 4.82
C GLU A 154 7.03 17.23 3.31
N THR A 155 6.91 16.18 2.49
CA THR A 155 6.90 16.32 1.02
C THR A 155 5.70 17.11 0.47
N GLN A 156 4.68 17.34 1.30
CA GLN A 156 3.49 18.14 0.96
C GLN A 156 3.63 19.62 1.36
N LEU A 157 4.69 20.01 2.06
CA LEU A 157 4.95 21.40 2.43
C LEU A 157 5.30 22.27 1.21
N PRO A 158 5.14 23.60 1.29
CA PRO A 158 5.45 24.50 0.18
C PRO A 158 6.90 24.37 -0.31
N ARG A 159 7.10 24.48 -1.64
CA ARG A 159 8.43 24.42 -2.29
C ARG A 159 9.44 25.41 -1.69
N SER A 160 9.01 26.55 -1.17
CA SER A 160 9.88 27.53 -0.50
C SER A 160 10.53 26.96 0.77
N GLN A 161 9.89 26.00 1.44
CA GLN A 161 10.41 25.33 2.64
C GLN A 161 11.23 24.09 2.29
N VAL A 162 10.65 23.19 1.49
CA VAL A 162 11.26 21.86 1.23
C VAL A 162 12.15 21.81 0.01
N GLY A 163 12.12 22.83 -0.84
CA GLY A 163 12.86 22.84 -2.10
C GLY A 163 12.17 22.01 -3.18
N LEU A 164 12.88 21.79 -4.28
CA LEU A 164 12.42 20.94 -5.37
C LEU A 164 12.68 19.47 -5.00
N ARG A 165 11.76 18.57 -5.37
CA ARG A 165 11.94 17.12 -5.25
C ARG A 165 11.66 16.47 -6.58
N VAL A 166 12.65 15.84 -7.21
CA VAL A 166 12.49 15.14 -8.49
C VAL A 166 12.94 13.70 -8.37
N LEU A 167 11.97 12.79 -8.48
CA LEU A 167 12.20 11.35 -8.44
C LEU A 167 11.80 10.74 -9.78
N HIS A 168 12.74 10.12 -10.47
CA HIS A 168 12.44 9.30 -11.63
C HIS A 168 11.97 7.92 -11.15
N ARG A 169 10.90 7.39 -11.73
CA ARG A 169 10.36 6.08 -11.38
C ARG A 169 10.17 5.21 -12.60
N VAL A 170 10.66 3.97 -12.54
CA VAL A 170 10.38 2.90 -13.50
C VAL A 170 9.63 1.79 -12.76
N THR A 171 8.62 1.20 -13.39
CA THR A 171 7.90 0.04 -12.83
C THR A 171 7.99 -1.13 -13.78
N ILE A 172 8.24 -2.32 -13.22
CA ILE A 172 8.28 -3.56 -13.99
C ILE A 172 6.88 -4.19 -13.98
N GLY A 173 6.36 -4.49 -15.17
CA GLY A 173 5.05 -5.11 -15.37
C GLY A 173 4.85 -6.35 -14.49
N GLY A 174 3.67 -6.45 -13.86
CA GLY A 174 3.24 -7.65 -13.17
C GLY A 174 2.83 -8.74 -14.15
N ILE A 175 3.10 -9.99 -13.81
CA ILE A 175 2.68 -11.16 -14.61
C ILE A 175 1.76 -12.13 -13.85
N VAL A 176 1.66 -12.00 -12.52
CA VAL A 176 0.83 -12.88 -11.68
C VAL A 176 -0.20 -12.04 -10.92
N PRO A 177 -1.51 -12.26 -11.14
CA PRO A 177 -2.55 -11.70 -10.28
C PRO A 177 -2.44 -12.21 -8.84
N PRO A 178 -2.70 -11.36 -7.83
CA PRO A 178 -2.83 -11.78 -6.44
C PRO A 178 -3.85 -12.91 -6.28
N ARG A 179 -3.43 -13.99 -5.60
CA ARG A 179 -4.25 -15.18 -5.31
C ARG A 179 -3.98 -15.66 -3.89
N LYS A 180 -5.00 -16.21 -3.23
CA LYS A 180 -4.87 -16.83 -1.91
C LYS A 180 -3.87 -17.99 -1.94
#